data_AF-A0A1G3FN56-F1
#
_entry.id   AF-A0A1G3FN56-F1
#
_cell.length_a   1.000
_cell.length_b   1.000
_cell.length_c   1.000
_cell.angle_alpha   90.00
_cell.angle_beta   90.00
_cell.angle_gamma   90.00
#
_symmetry.space_group_name_H-M   'P 1'
#
loop_
_entity.id
_entity.type
_entity.pdbx_description
1 polymer ?
#
loop_
_entity_poly.entity_id
_entity_poly.type
_entity_poly.pdbx_seq_one_letter_code
_entity_poly.pdbx_strand_id
1 'polypeptide(L)'
;AASQATVSDILGQRLGLPRNTYDNMLEGDTPYEELVRKLDEVDMVCGVGQCYGYQNVAFSMIGDVVLARTGDFFYHQVDKRIFYPLGMSTASYGRAALESSKSWARPHRATSRGWVPFDPNETYYRVAPAAGVNASLRDMEKWLIAQMGGRPDVLPASLLDVLHTPGVATPSELHATAWRSGRLTAAHYALGWRVYEYGGETLIYHAGAVAGYRTMIGFFPKYRAGVVTLWNSTGPTPSGLMPMVFDDLLGLPHVDWAHIEGAAKPAAKPRVKSRPRVHRRTPRHR
;
A
#
# COMPACT_ATOMS: atom_id res chain seq x y z
N ALA A 1 9.86 6.36 28.30
CA ALA A 1 9.44 5.92 26.97
C ALA A 1 10.49 5.02 26.30
N ALA A 2 11.71 5.52 26.07
CA ALA A 2 12.77 4.75 25.40
C ALA A 2 13.07 3.37 26.02
N SER A 3 13.08 3.26 27.35
CA SER A 3 13.29 1.98 28.07
C SER A 3 12.15 0.97 27.95
N GLN A 4 10.99 1.37 27.42
CA GLN A 4 9.81 0.51 27.25
C GLN A 4 9.60 0.10 25.78
N ALA A 5 10.24 0.78 24.83
CA ALA A 5 10.05 0.52 23.41
C ALA A 5 10.74 -0.77 22.97
N THR A 6 10.02 -1.60 22.23
CA THR A 6 10.51 -2.84 21.63
C THR A 6 10.61 -2.70 20.11
N VAL A 7 11.33 -3.63 19.48
CA VAL A 7 11.35 -3.75 18.00
C VAL A 7 9.93 -3.89 17.43
N SER A 8 9.05 -4.60 18.14
CA SER A 8 7.65 -4.74 17.73
C SER A 8 6.88 -3.42 17.79
N ASP A 9 7.23 -2.50 18.69
CA ASP A 9 6.57 -1.19 18.79
C ASP A 9 6.99 -0.26 17.65
N ILE A 10 8.25 -0.36 17.22
CA ILE A 10 8.78 0.34 16.05
C ILE A 10 8.08 -0.19 14.78
N LEU A 11 8.14 -1.51 14.55
CA LEU A 11 7.54 -2.15 13.37
C LEU A 11 6.01 -2.01 13.33
N GLY A 12 5.38 -1.97 14.51
CA GLY A 12 3.94 -1.79 14.68
C GLY A 12 3.47 -0.33 14.66
N GLN A 13 4.37 0.64 14.43
CA GLN A 13 4.05 2.07 14.36
C GLN A 13 3.30 2.58 15.61
N ARG A 14 3.71 2.11 16.80
CA ARG A 14 3.04 2.38 18.08
C ARG A 14 3.97 2.94 19.15
N LEU A 15 4.90 3.80 18.73
CA LEU A 15 5.84 4.47 19.63
C LEU A 15 5.23 5.65 20.39
N GLY A 16 3.98 6.05 20.07
CA GLY A 16 3.31 7.19 20.70
C GLY A 16 3.77 8.57 20.22
N LEU A 17 4.61 8.62 19.18
CA LEU A 17 5.03 9.86 18.52
C LEU A 17 3.89 10.46 17.67
N PRO A 18 3.81 11.80 17.54
CA PRO A 18 2.90 12.46 16.59
C PRO A 18 3.09 11.92 15.17
N ARG A 19 2.01 11.71 14.42
CA ARG A 19 2.07 11.13 13.06
C ARG A 19 3.03 11.91 12.15
N ASN A 20 3.89 11.20 11.42
CA ASN A 20 4.86 11.72 10.47
C ASN A 20 5.86 12.71 11.09
N THR A 21 6.26 12.47 12.35
CA THR A 21 7.24 13.29 13.06
C THR A 21 8.52 13.39 12.23
N TYR A 22 8.91 14.63 11.93
CA TYR A 22 10.09 15.02 11.15
C TYR A 22 10.12 14.61 9.66
N ASP A 23 9.02 14.15 9.07
CA ASP A 23 8.97 13.89 7.62
C ASP A 23 9.30 15.15 6.80
N ASN A 24 8.79 16.33 7.18
CA ASN A 24 9.11 17.60 6.49
C ASN A 24 10.60 17.96 6.58
N MET A 25 11.27 17.62 7.69
CA MET A 25 12.70 17.88 7.86
C MET A 25 13.54 16.89 7.07
N LEU A 26 13.12 15.62 7.01
CA LEU A 26 13.67 14.63 6.10
C LEU A 26 13.57 15.14 4.67
N GLU A 27 12.37 15.55 4.22
CA GLU A 27 12.12 16.16 2.91
C GLU A 27 12.96 17.43 2.64
N GLY A 28 13.33 18.16 3.70
CA GLY A 28 14.26 19.29 3.72
C GLY A 28 15.75 18.91 3.74
N ASP A 29 16.08 17.64 3.48
CA ASP A 29 17.44 17.07 3.44
C ASP A 29 18.19 16.98 4.77
N THR A 30 17.47 17.02 5.91
CA THR A 30 18.09 16.83 7.22
C THR A 30 18.66 15.41 7.36
N PRO A 31 19.91 15.23 7.85
CA PRO A 31 20.51 13.91 8.02
C PRO A 31 19.71 13.01 8.96
N TYR A 32 19.63 11.72 8.62
CA TYR A 32 18.86 10.73 9.39
C TYR A 32 19.27 10.67 10.86
N GLU A 33 20.58 10.71 11.14
CA GLU A 33 21.13 10.63 12.49
C GLU A 33 20.73 11.84 13.34
N GLU A 34 20.56 13.00 12.72
CA GLU A 34 20.04 14.18 13.40
C GLU A 34 18.56 14.03 13.73
N LEU A 35 17.76 13.56 12.77
CA LEU A 35 16.32 13.32 12.98
C LEU A 35 16.05 12.32 14.09
N VAL A 36 16.83 11.23 14.17
CA VAL A 36 16.72 10.23 15.24
C VAL A 36 17.08 10.84 16.59
N ARG A 37 18.17 11.62 16.69
CA ARG A 37 18.53 12.31 17.95
C ARG A 37 17.42 13.23 18.43
N LYS A 38 16.77 13.94 17.52
CA LYS A 38 15.67 14.85 17.82
C LYS A 38 14.41 14.17 18.34
N LEU A 39 14.23 12.86 18.16
CA LEU A 39 13.06 12.14 18.69
C LEU A 39 12.95 12.20 20.23
N ASP A 40 14.06 12.44 20.94
CA ASP A 40 14.08 12.69 22.40
C ASP A 40 13.39 14.01 22.78
N GLU A 41 13.36 14.97 21.86
CA GLU A 41 12.79 16.31 22.07
C GLU A 41 11.25 16.34 21.83
N VAL A 42 10.65 15.21 21.44
CA VAL A 42 9.26 15.14 20.97
C VAL A 42 8.31 14.75 22.09
N ASP A 43 7.32 15.60 22.34
CA ASP A 43 6.20 15.27 23.24
C ASP A 43 5.37 14.12 22.67
N MET A 44 5.21 13.06 23.47
CA MET A 44 4.41 11.90 23.09
C MET A 44 2.90 12.21 23.16
N VAL A 45 2.16 11.68 22.20
CA VAL A 45 0.69 11.78 22.14
C VAL A 45 0.02 10.69 23.00
N CYS A 46 0.70 9.56 23.19
CA CYS A 46 0.25 8.46 24.04
C CYS A 46 1.45 7.64 24.55
N GLY A 47 1.22 6.70 25.48
CA GLY A 47 2.26 5.76 25.90
C GLY A 47 2.67 4.80 24.78
N VAL A 48 3.90 4.28 24.85
CA VAL A 48 4.40 3.25 23.93
C VAL A 48 3.45 2.04 23.94
N GLY A 49 3.12 1.54 22.75
CA GLY A 49 2.21 0.42 22.54
C GLY A 49 0.72 0.79 22.54
N GLN A 50 0.35 2.02 22.97
CA GLN A 50 -1.05 2.37 23.23
C GLN A 50 -1.81 2.96 22.04
N CYS A 51 -1.13 3.62 21.11
CA CYS A 51 -1.78 4.23 19.96
C CYS A 51 -0.91 4.12 18.70
N TYR A 52 -1.58 4.19 17.55
CA TYR A 52 -0.95 4.20 16.25
C TYR A 52 -0.50 5.62 15.87
N GLY A 53 0.75 5.75 15.43
CA GLY A 53 1.30 6.96 14.83
C GLY A 53 2.33 6.58 13.79
N TYR A 54 1.97 6.66 12.51
CA TYR A 54 2.87 6.31 11.40
C TYR A 54 4.10 7.22 11.38
N GLN A 55 5.30 6.64 11.39
CA GLN A 55 6.59 7.34 11.36
C GLN A 55 7.50 6.72 10.30
N ASN A 56 8.10 7.51 9.43
CA ASN A 56 9.17 7.02 8.55
C ASN A 56 10.53 7.02 9.27
N VAL A 57 10.83 8.11 9.99
CA VAL A 57 12.10 8.29 10.70
C VAL A 57 12.26 7.22 11.79
N ALA A 58 11.31 7.11 12.71
CA ALA A 58 11.42 6.15 13.81
C ALA A 58 11.38 4.69 13.32
N PHE A 59 10.59 4.38 12.28
CA PHE A 59 10.59 3.05 11.66
C PHE A 59 11.94 2.69 11.06
N SER A 60 12.71 3.68 10.61
CA SER A 60 14.04 3.47 10.04
C SER A 60 15.12 3.12 11.06
N MET A 61 14.85 3.26 12.36
CA MET A 61 15.71 2.74 13.42
C MET A 61 15.86 1.21 13.37
N ILE A 62 14.96 0.51 12.66
CA ILE A 62 15.15 -0.92 12.37
C ILE A 62 16.44 -1.18 11.61
N GLY A 63 16.89 -0.25 10.78
CA GLY A 63 18.17 -0.33 10.09
C GLY A 63 19.34 -0.36 11.07
N ASP A 64 19.28 0.48 12.11
CA ASP A 64 20.30 0.54 13.17
C ASP A 64 20.30 -0.74 14.00
N VAL A 65 19.11 -1.27 14.32
CA VAL A 65 18.98 -2.56 15.02
C VAL A 65 19.59 -3.70 14.19
N VAL A 66 19.29 -3.75 12.88
CA VAL A 66 19.86 -4.76 11.98
C VAL A 66 21.37 -4.64 11.89
N LEU A 67 21.91 -3.42 11.75
CA LEU A 67 23.35 -3.18 11.72
C LEU A 67 24.02 -3.63 13.03
N ALA A 68 23.48 -3.23 14.18
CA ALA A 68 24.02 -3.61 15.49
C ALA A 68 23.99 -5.12 15.73
N ARG A 69 22.99 -5.83 15.19
CA ARG A 69 22.82 -7.27 15.37
C ARG A 69 23.61 -8.12 14.38
N THR A 70 23.80 -7.63 13.16
CA THR A 70 24.36 -8.42 12.05
C THR A 70 25.75 -7.96 11.62
N GLY A 71 26.16 -6.76 12.00
CA GLY A 71 27.38 -6.11 11.50
C GLY A 71 27.29 -5.67 10.04
N ASP A 72 26.09 -5.68 9.45
CA ASP A 72 25.86 -5.39 8.03
C ASP A 72 24.66 -4.46 7.83
N PHE A 73 24.69 -3.69 6.75
CA PHE A 73 23.66 -2.70 6.48
C PHE A 73 22.32 -3.35 6.14
N PHE A 74 21.23 -2.65 6.48
CA PHE A 74 19.87 -3.13 6.24
C PHE A 74 19.63 -3.56 4.78
N TYR A 75 20.01 -2.72 3.82
CA TYR A 75 19.80 -3.00 2.39
C TYR A 75 20.59 -4.24 1.92
N HIS A 76 21.81 -4.46 2.43
CA HIS A 76 22.55 -5.70 2.16
C HIS A 76 21.86 -6.93 2.76
N GLN A 77 21.26 -6.80 3.94
CA GLN A 77 20.49 -7.90 4.54
C GLN A 77 19.21 -8.19 3.75
N VAL A 78 18.54 -7.17 3.20
CA VAL A 78 17.39 -7.36 2.30
C VAL A 78 17.83 -8.07 1.02
N ASP A 79 18.94 -7.67 0.40
CA ASP A 79 19.48 -8.35 -0.78
C ASP A 79 19.73 -9.84 -0.49
N LYS A 80 20.49 -10.14 0.58
CA LYS A 80 20.91 -11.49 0.95
C LYS A 80 19.77 -12.41 1.36
N ARG A 81 18.77 -11.87 2.07
CA ARG A 81 17.72 -12.68 2.71
C ARG A 81 16.39 -12.67 1.96
N ILE A 82 16.15 -11.64 1.15
CA ILE A 82 14.86 -11.45 0.46
C ILE A 82 15.07 -11.42 -1.05
N PHE A 83 15.81 -10.46 -1.59
CA PHE A 83 15.83 -10.29 -3.05
C PHE A 83 16.48 -11.48 -3.77
N TYR A 84 17.67 -11.93 -3.36
CA TYR A 84 18.31 -13.06 -4.02
C TYR A 84 17.55 -14.38 -3.82
N PRO A 85 17.13 -14.77 -2.60
CA PRO A 85 16.39 -16.00 -2.41
C PRO A 85 15.03 -16.01 -3.14
N LEU A 86 14.34 -14.87 -3.22
CA LEU A 86 13.10 -14.77 -3.98
C LEU A 86 13.29 -14.66 -5.50
N GLY A 87 14.53 -14.46 -5.96
CA GLY A 87 14.84 -14.23 -7.38
C GLY A 87 14.35 -12.87 -7.87
N MET A 88 14.26 -11.87 -7.00
CA MET A 88 13.89 -10.49 -7.33
C MET A 88 15.05 -9.74 -8.00
N SER A 89 15.40 -10.15 -9.22
CA SER A 89 16.66 -9.80 -9.88
C SER A 89 16.78 -8.34 -10.36
N THR A 90 15.68 -7.58 -10.39
CA THR A 90 15.69 -6.15 -10.73
C THR A 90 15.39 -5.26 -9.52
N ALA A 91 15.18 -5.85 -8.34
CA ALA A 91 14.98 -5.12 -7.12
C ALA A 91 16.31 -4.58 -6.62
N SER A 92 16.28 -3.36 -6.09
CA SER A 92 17.48 -2.68 -5.61
C SER A 92 17.15 -1.65 -4.54
N TYR A 93 18.20 -1.09 -3.94
CA TYR A 93 18.10 0.04 -3.02
C TYR A 93 18.84 1.25 -3.55
N GLY A 94 18.33 2.44 -3.23
CA GLY A 94 19.03 3.69 -3.49
C GLY A 94 18.74 4.27 -4.86
N ARG A 95 18.97 5.57 -4.99
CA ARG A 95 18.77 6.32 -6.24
C ARG A 95 19.72 5.85 -7.33
N ALA A 96 21.01 5.68 -7.00
CA ALA A 96 22.03 5.30 -7.98
C ALA A 96 21.70 3.94 -8.63
N ALA A 97 21.17 2.98 -7.87
CA ALA A 97 20.76 1.68 -8.41
C ALA A 97 19.48 1.80 -9.27
N LEU A 98 18.55 2.70 -8.94
CA LEU A 98 17.40 3.01 -9.78
C LEU A 98 17.84 3.60 -11.13
N GLU A 99 18.64 4.66 -11.08
CA GLU A 99 19.05 5.43 -12.27
C GLU A 99 19.99 4.63 -13.19
N SER A 100 20.74 3.67 -12.64
CA SER A 100 21.56 2.73 -13.42
C SER A 100 20.78 1.51 -13.96
N SER A 101 19.51 1.34 -13.59
CA SER A 101 18.68 0.27 -14.12
C SER A 101 18.50 0.43 -15.63
N LYS A 102 18.60 -0.69 -16.37
CA LYS A 102 18.37 -0.73 -17.82
C LYS A 102 16.99 -0.20 -18.24
N SER A 103 16.02 -0.31 -17.35
CA SER A 103 14.65 0.15 -17.57
C SER A 103 13.99 0.54 -16.26
N TRP A 104 13.52 1.78 -16.18
CA TRP A 104 12.72 2.28 -15.07
C TRP A 104 11.80 3.42 -15.55
N ALA A 105 10.67 3.61 -14.88
CA ALA A 105 9.69 4.63 -15.24
C ALA A 105 10.01 5.94 -14.50
N ARG A 106 10.32 7.03 -15.20
CA ARG A 106 10.55 8.34 -14.54
C ARG A 106 9.32 8.81 -13.76
N PRO A 107 9.47 9.48 -12.60
CA PRO A 107 8.35 10.04 -11.87
C PRO A 107 7.77 11.26 -12.61
N HIS A 108 6.44 11.46 -12.52
CA HIS A 108 5.75 12.58 -13.15
C HIS A 108 5.03 13.47 -12.13
N ARG A 109 5.01 14.77 -12.43
CA ARG A 109 4.20 15.77 -11.72
C ARG A 109 3.22 16.46 -12.67
N ALA A 110 2.06 16.83 -12.13
CA ALA A 110 1.05 17.55 -12.89
C ALA A 110 1.47 19.02 -13.07
N THR A 111 1.21 19.57 -14.25
CA THR A 111 1.37 20.99 -14.59
C THR A 111 0.15 21.46 -15.38
N SER A 112 0.03 22.77 -15.62
CA SER A 112 -1.02 23.32 -16.49
C SER A 112 -0.95 22.80 -17.94
N ARG A 113 0.19 22.25 -18.37
CA ARG A 113 0.41 21.69 -19.71
C ARG A 113 0.34 20.16 -19.75
N GLY A 114 -0.11 19.53 -18.66
CA GLY A 114 -0.15 18.08 -18.50
C GLY A 114 0.95 17.55 -17.58
N TRP A 115 1.21 16.25 -17.67
CA TRP A 115 2.19 15.57 -16.82
C TRP A 115 3.60 15.71 -17.41
N VAL A 116 4.55 16.13 -16.58
CA VAL A 116 5.97 16.26 -16.97
C VAL A 116 6.84 15.37 -16.08
N PRO A 117 7.86 14.70 -16.65
CA PRO A 117 8.81 13.92 -15.86
C PRO A 117 9.74 14.83 -15.06
N PHE A 118 10.31 14.29 -13.98
CA PHE A 118 11.38 14.91 -13.20
C PHE A 118 12.36 13.86 -12.66
N ASP A 119 13.48 14.28 -12.08
CA ASP A 119 14.47 13.37 -11.52
C ASP A 119 14.15 13.00 -10.05
N PRO A 120 14.34 11.73 -9.64
CA PRO A 120 14.19 11.31 -8.25
C PRO A 120 15.07 12.12 -7.30
N ASN A 121 14.61 12.32 -6.06
CA ASN A 121 15.44 12.90 -5.00
C ASN A 121 16.06 11.81 -4.11
N GLU A 122 17.11 12.16 -3.38
CA GLU A 122 17.84 11.20 -2.51
C GLU A 122 17.12 10.95 -1.18
N THR A 123 16.20 11.83 -0.82
CA THR A 123 15.70 12.01 0.53
C THR A 123 15.16 10.73 1.17
N TYR A 124 14.26 10.04 0.49
CA TYR A 124 13.65 8.80 1.00
C TYR A 124 14.54 7.57 0.83
N TYR A 125 15.69 7.68 0.16
CA TYR A 125 16.71 6.63 0.15
C TYR A 125 17.59 6.64 1.40
N ARG A 126 17.58 7.73 2.19
CA ARG A 126 18.29 7.83 3.48
C ARG A 126 17.60 7.07 4.62
N VAL A 127 16.37 6.61 4.40
CA VAL A 127 15.52 5.91 5.39
C VAL A 127 15.14 4.52 4.87
N ALA A 128 16.16 3.71 4.53
CA ALA A 128 16.04 2.44 3.80
C ALA A 128 15.01 1.43 4.38
N PRO A 129 14.78 1.33 5.70
CA PRO A 129 13.73 0.45 6.21
C PRO A 129 12.31 0.97 5.95
N ALA A 130 12.10 2.30 5.95
CA ALA A 130 10.78 2.89 5.69
C ALA A 130 10.49 3.09 4.19
N ALA A 131 11.53 3.32 3.38
CA ALA A 131 11.41 3.58 1.94
C ALA A 131 12.69 3.18 1.19
N GLY A 132 12.74 3.43 -0.13
CA GLY A 132 13.98 3.32 -0.90
C GLY A 132 14.23 1.99 -1.61
N VAL A 133 13.32 1.02 -1.50
CA VAL A 133 13.27 -0.12 -2.43
C VAL A 133 12.82 0.35 -3.80
N ASN A 134 13.56 -0.03 -4.84
CA ASN A 134 13.11 -0.01 -6.22
C ASN A 134 12.77 -1.44 -6.63
N ALA A 135 11.62 -1.68 -7.24
CA ALA A 135 11.25 -3.01 -7.72
C ALA A 135 10.36 -2.91 -8.96
N SER A 136 10.56 -3.84 -9.90
CA SER A 136 9.65 -4.01 -11.03
C SER A 136 8.38 -4.76 -10.61
N LEU A 137 7.33 -4.70 -11.42
CA LEU A 137 6.12 -5.49 -11.18
C LEU A 137 6.44 -7.00 -11.06
N ARG A 138 7.36 -7.51 -11.89
CA ARG A 138 7.77 -8.93 -11.87
C ARG A 138 8.45 -9.35 -10.57
N ASP A 139 9.15 -8.43 -9.92
CA ASP A 139 9.76 -8.72 -8.61
C ASP A 139 8.73 -8.61 -7.50
N MET A 140 7.82 -7.64 -7.59
CA MET A 140 6.71 -7.51 -6.65
C MET A 140 5.72 -8.69 -6.74
N GLU A 141 5.55 -9.33 -7.90
CA GLU A 141 4.81 -10.59 -8.03
C GLU A 141 5.43 -11.70 -7.18
N LYS A 142 6.76 -11.84 -7.18
CA LYS A 142 7.48 -12.84 -6.36
C LYS A 142 7.33 -12.52 -4.88
N TRP A 143 7.41 -11.25 -4.52
CA TRP A 143 7.17 -10.78 -3.15
C TRP A 143 5.75 -11.09 -2.68
N LEU A 144 4.75 -10.80 -3.51
CA LEU A 144 3.34 -11.10 -3.25
C LEU A 144 3.11 -12.62 -3.05
N ILE A 145 3.67 -13.46 -3.94
CA ILE A 145 3.59 -14.92 -3.81
C ILE A 145 4.22 -15.39 -2.50
N ALA A 146 5.39 -14.84 -2.13
CA ALA A 146 6.07 -15.20 -0.88
C ALA A 146 5.21 -14.84 0.35
N GLN A 147 4.61 -13.65 0.37
CA GLN A 147 3.75 -13.20 1.46
C GLN A 147 2.45 -14.01 1.61
N MET A 148 1.99 -14.63 0.54
CA MET A 148 0.86 -15.59 0.58
C MET A 148 1.30 -17.03 0.88
N GLY A 149 2.52 -17.25 1.36
CA GLY A 149 3.04 -18.57 1.76
C GLY A 149 3.56 -19.42 0.59
N GLY A 150 3.79 -18.83 -0.58
CA GLY A 150 4.33 -19.52 -1.75
C GLY A 150 5.83 -19.81 -1.71
N ARG A 151 6.56 -19.22 -0.74
CA ARG A 151 8.02 -19.36 -0.56
C ARG A 151 8.39 -19.62 0.90
N PRO A 152 7.98 -20.77 1.47
CA PRO A 152 8.23 -21.09 2.88
C PRO A 152 9.73 -21.24 3.23
N ASP A 153 10.57 -21.43 2.22
CA ASP A 153 12.03 -21.44 2.35
C ASP A 153 12.63 -20.05 2.65
N VAL A 154 11.90 -18.98 2.33
CA VAL A 154 12.30 -17.59 2.59
C VAL A 154 11.43 -16.94 3.66
N LEU A 155 10.10 -17.13 3.57
CA LEU A 155 9.11 -16.65 4.52
C LEU A 155 8.30 -17.84 5.06
N PRO A 156 8.77 -18.49 6.13
CA PRO A 156 8.04 -19.60 6.76
C PRO A 156 6.65 -19.14 7.25
N ALA A 157 5.68 -20.07 7.27
CA ALA A 157 4.31 -19.77 7.70
C ALA A 157 4.26 -19.12 9.10
N SER A 158 5.07 -19.61 10.05
CA SER A 158 5.13 -19.03 11.40
C SER A 158 5.61 -17.58 11.43
N LEU A 159 6.45 -17.17 10.48
CA LEU A 159 6.85 -15.76 10.34
C LEU A 159 5.71 -14.94 9.75
N LEU A 160 5.03 -15.45 8.72
CA LEU A 160 3.88 -14.78 8.11
C LEU A 160 2.75 -14.57 9.12
N ASP A 161 2.48 -15.54 9.98
CA ASP A 161 1.50 -15.43 11.07
C ASP A 161 1.84 -14.25 11.99
N VAL A 162 3.11 -14.10 12.37
CA VAL A 162 3.58 -12.98 13.19
C VAL A 162 3.46 -11.64 12.45
N LEU A 163 3.87 -11.59 11.17
CA LEU A 163 3.85 -10.35 10.38
C LEU A 163 2.45 -9.83 10.10
N HIS A 164 1.48 -10.74 9.92
CA HIS A 164 0.11 -10.40 9.51
C HIS A 164 -0.91 -10.41 10.65
N THR A 165 -0.49 -10.75 11.88
CA THR A 165 -1.38 -10.65 13.06
C THR A 165 -1.78 -9.19 13.30
N PRO A 166 -3.09 -8.86 13.37
CA PRO A 166 -3.55 -7.51 13.69
C PRO A 166 -2.91 -6.98 14.99
N GLY A 167 -2.28 -5.81 14.90
CA GLY A 167 -1.69 -5.13 16.04
C GLY A 167 -2.58 -3.98 16.53
N VAL A 168 -2.09 -2.75 16.41
CA VAL A 168 -2.78 -1.55 16.92
C VAL A 168 -3.93 -1.13 16.00
N ALA A 169 -5.06 -0.70 16.57
CA ALA A 169 -6.20 -0.23 15.79
C ALA A 169 -5.90 1.10 15.05
N THR A 170 -6.45 1.24 13.83
CA THR A 170 -6.26 2.39 12.94
C THR A 170 -7.60 2.93 12.43
N PRO A 171 -8.50 3.41 13.30
CA PRO A 171 -9.87 3.80 12.91
C PRO A 171 -9.92 4.89 11.84
N SER A 172 -8.90 5.76 11.75
CA SER A 172 -8.80 6.77 10.69
C SER A 172 -8.73 6.19 9.28
N GLU A 173 -8.26 4.94 9.13
CA GLU A 173 -8.19 4.27 7.83
C GLU A 173 -9.56 3.87 7.29
N LEU A 174 -10.55 3.64 8.15
CA LEU A 174 -11.91 3.29 7.75
C LEU A 174 -12.53 4.38 6.87
N HIS A 175 -12.05 5.62 6.97
CA HIS A 175 -12.60 6.76 6.26
C HIS A 175 -11.59 7.48 5.36
N ALA A 176 -10.40 6.92 5.18
CA ALA A 176 -9.30 7.59 4.48
C ALA A 176 -9.51 7.72 2.96
N THR A 177 -10.34 6.87 2.35
CA THR A 177 -10.67 6.90 0.92
C THR A 177 -12.09 6.39 0.68
N ALA A 178 -12.68 6.69 -0.48
CA ALA A 178 -14.03 6.26 -0.83
C ALA A 178 -14.22 4.73 -0.74
N TRP A 179 -13.27 3.96 -1.28
CA TRP A 179 -13.33 2.49 -1.21
C TRP A 179 -13.18 1.98 0.21
N ARG A 180 -12.36 2.62 1.05
CA ARG A 180 -12.23 2.22 2.46
C ARG A 180 -13.52 2.45 3.22
N SER A 181 -14.13 3.62 3.09
CA SER A 181 -15.43 3.93 3.69
C SER A 181 -16.53 2.98 3.24
N GLY A 182 -16.47 2.51 1.99
CA GLY A 182 -17.48 1.63 1.41
C GLY A 182 -17.26 0.13 1.65
N ARG A 183 -16.10 -0.28 2.18
CA ARG A 183 -15.72 -1.71 2.29
C ARG A 183 -15.14 -2.14 3.63
N LEU A 184 -14.50 -1.25 4.37
CA LEU A 184 -13.82 -1.60 5.60
C LEU A 184 -14.75 -1.54 6.81
N THR A 185 -14.72 -2.59 7.63
CA THR A 185 -15.41 -2.65 8.93
C THR A 185 -14.46 -2.61 10.10
N ALA A 186 -13.19 -3.01 9.90
CA ALA A 186 -12.12 -2.91 10.89
C ALA A 186 -10.79 -2.61 10.20
N ALA A 187 -9.89 -1.91 10.89
CA ALA A 187 -8.58 -1.57 10.38
C ALA A 187 -7.53 -1.58 11.49
N HIS A 188 -6.43 -2.29 11.27
CA HIS A 188 -5.30 -2.42 12.20
C HIS A 188 -3.97 -2.25 11.46
N TYR A 189 -2.92 -1.99 12.22
CA TYR A 189 -1.54 -2.04 11.77
C TYR A 189 -0.80 -3.17 12.50
N ALA A 190 -0.25 -4.10 11.74
CA ALA A 190 0.59 -5.21 12.17
C ALA A 190 2.08 -4.81 12.04
N LEU A 191 2.99 -5.78 11.88
CA LEU A 191 4.41 -5.49 11.74
C LEU A 191 4.74 -5.12 10.29
N GLY A 192 4.69 -3.83 9.98
CA GLY A 192 4.94 -3.31 8.63
C GLY A 192 3.80 -3.58 7.63
N TRP A 193 2.64 -4.06 8.09
CA TRP A 193 1.47 -4.36 7.26
C TRP A 193 0.21 -3.73 7.83
N ARG A 194 -0.73 -3.37 6.96
CA ARG A 194 -2.09 -3.02 7.35
C ARG A 194 -2.95 -4.27 7.26
N VAL A 195 -3.80 -4.47 8.25
CA VAL A 195 -4.71 -5.62 8.32
C VAL A 195 -6.13 -5.08 8.41
N TYR A 196 -6.89 -5.31 7.36
CA TYR A 196 -8.22 -4.76 7.17
C TYR A 196 -9.25 -5.88 7.12
N GLU A 197 -10.44 -5.61 7.67
CA GLU A 197 -11.63 -6.40 7.38
C GLU A 197 -12.33 -5.76 6.18
N TYR A 198 -12.19 -6.37 5.01
CA TYR A 198 -12.69 -5.88 3.72
C TYR A 198 -13.77 -6.82 3.20
N GLY A 199 -15.01 -6.34 3.10
CA GLY A 199 -16.09 -7.17 2.56
C GLY A 199 -16.35 -8.47 3.32
N GLY A 200 -16.00 -8.53 4.60
CA GLY A 200 -16.11 -9.72 5.45
C GLY A 200 -14.89 -10.65 5.41
N GLU A 201 -13.80 -10.26 4.75
CA GLU A 201 -12.58 -11.06 4.63
C GLU A 201 -11.35 -10.26 5.09
N THR A 202 -10.36 -10.96 5.66
CA THR A 202 -9.10 -10.34 6.10
C THR A 202 -8.22 -10.01 4.90
N LEU A 203 -8.03 -8.73 4.65
CA LEU A 203 -7.15 -8.15 3.64
C LEU A 203 -5.84 -7.70 4.29
N ILE A 204 -4.72 -8.25 3.81
CA ILE A 204 -3.38 -7.75 4.13
C ILE A 204 -2.98 -6.73 3.07
N TYR A 205 -2.56 -5.55 3.49
CA TYR A 205 -2.43 -4.40 2.61
C TYR A 205 -1.25 -3.49 2.99
N HIS A 206 -0.65 -2.86 1.99
CA HIS A 206 0.20 -1.68 2.19
C HIS A 206 0.15 -0.76 0.96
N ALA A 207 0.46 0.51 1.17
CA ALA A 207 0.59 1.50 0.10
C ALA A 207 1.83 2.36 0.31
N GLY A 208 2.55 2.61 -0.77
CA GLY A 208 3.72 3.47 -0.81
C GLY A 208 3.44 4.78 -1.52
N ALA A 209 4.04 5.85 -1.03
CA ALA A 209 4.03 7.16 -1.67
C ALA A 209 5.39 7.83 -1.46
N VAL A 210 6.08 8.09 -2.57
CA VAL A 210 7.24 9.00 -2.61
C VAL A 210 7.00 10.03 -3.73
N ALA A 211 7.92 10.97 -3.90
CA ALA A 211 7.80 12.00 -4.91
C ALA A 211 7.56 11.39 -6.31
N GLY A 212 6.36 11.61 -6.86
CA GLY A 212 5.97 11.15 -8.20
C GLY A 212 5.84 9.63 -8.39
N TYR A 213 5.80 8.84 -7.32
CA TYR A 213 5.44 7.42 -7.38
C TYR A 213 4.40 7.05 -6.34
N ARG A 214 3.60 6.05 -6.70
CA ARG A 214 2.62 5.44 -5.82
C ARG A 214 2.58 3.94 -6.07
N THR A 215 2.34 3.20 -5.00
CA THR A 215 2.25 1.75 -5.05
C THR A 215 1.15 1.26 -4.12
N MET A 216 0.54 0.14 -4.45
CA MET A 216 -0.32 -0.61 -3.55
C MET A 216 -0.02 -2.10 -3.71
N ILE A 217 -0.02 -2.82 -2.61
CA ILE A 217 -0.04 -4.28 -2.56
C ILE A 217 -1.16 -4.69 -1.61
N GLY A 218 -2.02 -5.60 -2.05
CA GLY A 218 -3.10 -6.12 -1.25
C GLY A 218 -3.37 -7.58 -1.58
N PHE A 219 -3.68 -8.39 -0.59
CA PHE A 219 -3.99 -9.79 -0.79
C PHE A 219 -4.84 -10.39 0.32
N PHE A 220 -5.58 -11.43 -0.04
CA PHE A 220 -6.37 -12.22 0.89
C PHE A 220 -5.68 -13.58 1.09
N PRO A 221 -5.05 -13.84 2.26
CA PRO A 221 -4.35 -15.09 2.52
C PRO A 221 -5.23 -16.33 2.28
N LYS A 222 -6.51 -16.26 2.68
CA LYS A 222 -7.52 -17.32 2.50
C LYS A 222 -7.67 -17.78 1.05
N TYR A 223 -7.65 -16.84 0.10
CA TYR A 223 -7.85 -17.13 -1.32
C TYR A 223 -6.53 -17.29 -2.09
N ARG A 224 -5.40 -17.00 -1.46
CA ARG A 224 -4.07 -16.92 -2.11
C ARG A 224 -4.11 -16.06 -3.38
N ALA A 225 -4.87 -14.97 -3.31
CA ALA A 225 -5.09 -14.04 -4.39
C ALA A 225 -4.78 -12.62 -3.93
N GLY A 226 -4.13 -11.85 -4.78
CA GLY A 226 -3.70 -10.51 -4.47
C GLY A 226 -3.36 -9.70 -5.71
N VAL A 227 -3.20 -8.40 -5.51
CA VAL A 227 -2.95 -7.41 -6.54
C VAL A 227 -1.78 -6.54 -6.11
N VAL A 228 -0.90 -6.24 -7.06
CA VAL A 228 0.10 -5.18 -6.95
C VAL A 228 -0.19 -4.14 -8.02
N THR A 229 -0.24 -2.87 -7.64
CA THR A 229 -0.32 -1.74 -8.57
C THR A 229 0.85 -0.79 -8.33
N LEU A 230 1.52 -0.37 -9.41
CA LEU A 230 2.65 0.57 -9.39
C LEU A 230 2.37 1.65 -10.43
N TRP A 231 2.50 2.92 -10.08
CA TRP A 231 2.39 4.02 -11.04
C TRP A 231 3.31 5.19 -10.69
N ASN A 232 3.71 5.93 -11.72
CA ASN A 232 4.74 6.97 -11.67
C ASN A 232 4.12 8.39 -11.71
N SER A 233 3.04 8.59 -10.95
CA SER A 233 2.44 9.91 -10.76
C SER A 233 1.75 10.02 -9.41
N THR A 234 1.36 11.23 -9.01
CA THR A 234 0.56 11.48 -7.80
C THR A 234 -0.95 11.38 -8.05
N GLY A 235 -1.37 11.05 -9.28
CA GLY A 235 -2.78 10.93 -9.64
C GLY A 235 -3.48 9.81 -8.85
N PRO A 236 -4.71 10.04 -8.36
CA PRO A 236 -5.40 9.08 -7.49
C PRO A 236 -6.11 7.95 -8.26
N THR A 237 -6.42 8.14 -9.55
CA THR A 237 -7.22 7.21 -10.36
C THR A 237 -6.78 5.73 -10.25
N PRO A 238 -5.49 5.38 -10.36
CA PRO A 238 -5.08 3.96 -10.26
C PRO A 238 -5.37 3.30 -8.92
N SER A 239 -5.57 4.08 -7.84
CA SER A 239 -5.86 3.54 -6.51
C SER A 239 -7.23 2.87 -6.39
N GLY A 240 -8.16 3.18 -7.30
CA GLY A 240 -9.47 2.54 -7.39
C GLY A 240 -9.45 1.18 -8.10
N LEU A 241 -8.41 0.86 -8.86
CA LEU A 241 -8.37 -0.38 -9.64
C LEU A 241 -8.27 -1.63 -8.76
N MET A 242 -7.46 -1.57 -7.70
CA MET A 242 -7.31 -2.68 -6.77
C MET A 242 -8.62 -3.07 -6.08
N PRO A 243 -9.38 -2.16 -5.44
CA PRO A 243 -10.65 -2.52 -4.83
C PRO A 243 -11.70 -2.98 -5.85
N MET A 244 -11.68 -2.52 -7.11
CA MET A 244 -12.56 -3.08 -8.14
C MET A 244 -12.26 -4.56 -8.40
N VAL A 245 -10.98 -4.94 -8.53
CA VAL A 245 -10.57 -6.34 -8.69
C VAL A 245 -10.93 -7.18 -7.45
N PHE A 246 -10.80 -6.63 -6.24
CA PHE A 246 -11.19 -7.33 -5.01
C PHE A 246 -12.69 -7.50 -4.87
N ASP A 247 -13.48 -6.49 -5.28
CA ASP A 247 -14.94 -6.60 -5.31
C ASP A 247 -15.38 -7.75 -6.22
N ASP A 248 -14.81 -7.83 -7.44
CA ASP A 248 -15.08 -8.91 -8.38
C ASP A 248 -14.67 -10.27 -7.83
N LEU A 249 -13.46 -10.37 -7.24
CA LEU A 249 -12.94 -11.60 -6.64
C LEU A 249 -13.85 -12.14 -5.53
N LEU A 250 -14.41 -11.25 -4.72
CA LEU A 250 -15.27 -11.58 -3.58
C LEU A 250 -16.76 -11.68 -3.96
N GLY A 251 -17.13 -11.38 -5.21
CA GLY A 251 -18.52 -11.33 -5.65
C GLY A 251 -19.33 -10.21 -4.99
N LEU A 252 -18.66 -9.12 -4.60
CA LEU A 252 -19.31 -7.93 -4.03
C LEU A 252 -19.94 -7.07 -5.14
N PRO A 253 -20.91 -6.21 -4.82
CA PRO A 253 -21.48 -5.30 -5.81
C PRO A 253 -20.41 -4.37 -6.38
N HIS A 254 -20.26 -4.39 -7.71
CA HIS A 254 -19.33 -3.54 -8.44
C HIS A 254 -19.53 -2.05 -8.14
N VAL A 255 -18.42 -1.35 -7.90
CA VAL A 255 -18.37 0.11 -7.74
C VAL A 255 -17.17 0.61 -8.53
N ASP A 256 -17.38 1.62 -9.39
CA ASP A 256 -16.28 2.27 -10.12
C ASP A 256 -15.47 3.19 -9.21
N TRP A 257 -14.61 2.57 -8.39
CA TRP A 257 -13.71 3.26 -7.47
C TRP A 257 -12.64 4.09 -8.19
N ALA A 258 -12.35 3.79 -9.45
CA ALA A 258 -11.34 4.48 -10.25
C ALA A 258 -11.93 5.66 -11.06
N HIS A 259 -13.25 5.76 -11.18
CA HIS A 259 -13.94 6.76 -12.00
C HIS A 259 -13.53 6.69 -13.48
N ILE A 260 -13.34 5.47 -14.00
CA ILE A 260 -12.93 5.22 -15.40
C ILE A 260 -14.07 4.67 -16.25
N GLU A 261 -15.13 4.21 -15.61
CA GLU A 261 -16.33 3.73 -16.27
C GLU A 261 -17.28 4.91 -16.38
N GLY A 262 -17.35 5.52 -17.56
CA GLY A 262 -18.31 6.61 -17.81
C GLY A 262 -19.73 6.20 -17.38
N ALA A 263 -20.59 7.19 -17.08
CA ALA A 263 -21.93 6.96 -16.52
C ALA A 263 -22.61 5.70 -17.09
N ALA A 264 -22.93 4.74 -16.21
CA ALA A 264 -23.56 3.48 -16.59
C ALA A 264 -24.74 3.75 -17.52
N LYS A 265 -24.71 3.20 -18.74
CA LYS A 265 -25.88 3.26 -19.62
C LYS A 265 -27.05 2.61 -18.87
N PRO A 266 -28.18 3.30 -18.67
CA PRO A 266 -29.30 2.70 -17.98
C PRO A 266 -29.68 1.39 -18.67
N ALA A 267 -29.85 0.33 -17.88
CA ALA A 267 -30.25 -0.97 -18.40
C ALA A 267 -31.47 -0.80 -19.32
N ALA A 268 -31.36 -1.26 -20.56
CA ALA A 268 -32.45 -1.15 -21.52
C ALA A 268 -33.68 -1.86 -20.94
N LYS A 269 -34.75 -1.10 -20.68
CA LYS A 269 -36.02 -1.68 -20.22
C LYS A 269 -36.45 -2.77 -21.22
N PRO A 270 -36.85 -3.97 -20.75
CA PRO A 270 -37.30 -5.02 -21.65
C PRO A 270 -38.44 -4.47 -22.51
N ARG A 271 -38.28 -4.56 -23.84
CA ARG A 271 -39.31 -4.19 -24.80
C ARG A 271 -40.54 -5.05 -24.52
N VAL A 272 -41.54 -4.46 -23.88
CA VAL A 272 -42.89 -5.06 -23.81
C VAL A 272 -43.39 -5.14 -25.25
N LYS A 273 -43.46 -6.35 -25.80
CA LYS A 273 -44.10 -6.59 -27.10
C LYS A 273 -45.56 -6.14 -26.99
N SER A 274 -45.90 -5.02 -27.61
CA SER A 274 -47.30 -4.59 -27.72
C SER A 274 -48.07 -5.64 -28.52
N ARG A 275 -49.14 -6.16 -27.93
CA ARG A 275 -50.09 -7.05 -28.63
C ARG A 275 -50.70 -6.30 -29.81
N PRO A 276 -50.87 -6.94 -30.98
CA PRO A 276 -51.49 -6.28 -32.13
C PRO A 276 -52.93 -5.89 -31.79
N ARG A 277 -53.28 -4.63 -32.10
CA ARG A 277 -54.65 -4.12 -31.97
C ARG A 277 -55.55 -4.88 -32.94
N VAL A 278 -56.50 -5.63 -32.40
CA VAL A 278 -57.61 -6.21 -33.17
C VAL A 278 -58.49 -5.07 -33.66
N HIS A 279 -58.52 -4.82 -34.97
CA HIS A 279 -59.48 -3.93 -35.58
C HIS A 279 -60.88 -4.55 -35.50
N ARG A 280 -61.74 -3.98 -34.65
CA ARG A 280 -63.19 -4.23 -34.71
C ARG A 280 -63.74 -3.58 -35.99
N ARG A 281 -64.19 -4.42 -36.93
CA ARG A 281 -65.04 -3.99 -38.05
C ARG A 281 -66.43 -3.65 -37.50
N THR A 282 -66.88 -2.42 -37.71
CA THR A 282 -68.26 -1.99 -37.48
C THR A 282 -69.16 -2.54 -38.61
N PRO A 283 -70.40 -2.99 -38.34
CA PRO A 283 -71.32 -3.44 -39.39
C PRO A 283 -71.96 -2.24 -40.10
N ARG A 284 -72.07 -2.32 -41.43
CA ARG A 284 -72.93 -1.41 -42.22
C ARG A 284 -74.39 -1.84 -42.01
N HIS A 285 -75.23 -0.94 -41.52
CA HIS A 285 -76.69 -1.07 -41.62
C HIS A 285 -77.16 -0.62 -43.01
N ARG A 286 -78.23 -1.28 -43.45
CA ARG A 286 -78.96 -1.10 -44.73
C ARG A 286 -79.56 0.28 -44.85
#